data_AF-A0A7Z7N5L4-F1
#
_entry.id   AF-A0A7Z7N5L4-F1
#
_cell.length_a   1.000
_cell.length_b   1.000
_cell.length_c   1.000
_cell.angle_alpha   90.00
_cell.angle_beta   90.00
_cell.angle_gamma   90.00
#
_symmetry.space_group_name_H-M   'P 1'
#
loop_
_entity.id
_entity.type
_entity.pdbx_description
1 polymer ?
#
loop_
_entity_poly.entity_id
_entity_poly.type
_entity_poly.pdbx_seq_one_letter_code
_entity_poly.pdbx_strand_id
1 'polypeptide(L)' 'MNTPNLFSVQQLCEHATTTLEQQAGRWVPARPLGFQGLFLRQRLRLAWAVFTGRCDAVHWNTKPDDRQKQ' A
#
# COMPACT_ATOMS: atom_id res chain seq x y z
N MET A 1 0.44 -6.56 -12.79
CA MET A 1 -0.41 -5.68 -11.95
C MET A 1 -0.24 -6.11 -10.51
N ASN A 2 0.14 -5.20 -9.60
CA ASN A 2 0.33 -5.55 -8.19
C ASN A 2 -1.02 -5.95 -7.57
N THR A 3 -1.05 -7.09 -6.88
CA THR A 3 -2.23 -7.56 -6.16
C THR A 3 -2.39 -6.77 -4.86
N PRO A 4 -3.61 -6.34 -4.48
CA PRO A 4 -3.83 -5.70 -3.20
C PRO A 4 -3.47 -6.64 -2.04
N ASN A 5 -2.81 -6.08 -1.03
CA ASN A 5 -2.40 -6.78 0.17
C ASN A 5 -3.36 -6.48 1.31
N LEU A 6 -3.48 -7.44 2.24
CA LEU A 6 -4.20 -7.26 3.50
C LEU A 6 -3.16 -7.12 4.61
N PHE A 7 -3.25 -6.04 5.37
CA PHE A 7 -2.40 -5.77 6.52
C PHE A 7 -3.29 -5.42 7.71
N SER A 8 -2.94 -5.91 8.90
CA SER A 8 -3.39 -5.24 10.12
C SER A 8 -2.66 -3.91 10.29
N VAL A 9 -3.22 -3.00 11.09
CA VAL A 9 -2.57 -1.70 11.39
C VAL A 9 -1.17 -1.93 11.98
N GLN A 10 -1.03 -2.88 12.89
CA GLN A 10 0.27 -3.21 13.51
C GLN A 10 1.29 -3.67 12.46
N GLN A 11 0.90 -4.59 11.56
CA GLN A 11 1.79 -5.07 10.49
C GLN A 11 2.16 -3.94 9.53
N LEU A 12 1.24 -3.02 9.28
CA LEU A 12 1.49 -1.87 8.41
C LEU A 12 2.53 -0.91 9.02
N CYS A 13 2.41 -0.61 10.31
CA CYS A 13 3.36 0.22 11.05
C CYS A 13 4.75 -0.43 11.12
N GLU A 14 4.81 -1.74 11.40
CA GLU A 14 6.05 -2.49 11.42
C GLU A 14 6.72 -2.49 10.04
N HIS A 15 5.96 -2.73 8.97
CA HIS A 15 6.47 -2.70 7.61
C HIS A 15 7.01 -1.31 7.23
N ALA A 16 6.25 -0.26 7.55
CA ALA A 16 6.65 1.11 7.25
C ALA A 16 7.94 1.56 7.96
N THR A 17 8.26 0.92 9.10
CA THR A 17 9.47 1.22 9.88
C THR A 17 10.67 0.41 9.41
N THR A 18 10.44 -0.83 8.98
CA THR A 18 11.51 -1.80 8.66
C THR A 18 11.93 -1.80 7.19
N THR A 19 11.03 -1.43 6.28
CA THR A 19 11.28 -1.52 4.84
C THR A 19 11.20 -0.14 4.21
N LEU A 20 12.36 0.37 3.76
CA LEU A 20 12.50 1.70 3.17
C LEU A 20 12.94 1.59 1.70
N GLU A 21 12.49 2.53 0.88
CA GLU A 21 12.97 2.72 -0.49
C GLU A 21 13.49 4.15 -0.66
N GLN A 22 14.45 4.33 -1.55
CA GLN A 22 15.03 5.64 -1.83
C GLN A 22 14.27 6.33 -2.96
N GLN A 23 13.71 7.50 -2.69
CA GLN A 23 12.98 8.31 -3.66
C GLN A 23 13.39 9.77 -3.55
N ALA A 24 13.81 10.35 -4.68
CA ALA A 24 14.28 11.74 -4.75
C ALA A 24 15.32 12.09 -3.64
N GLY A 25 16.21 11.15 -3.32
CA GLY A 25 17.25 11.33 -2.30
C GLY A 25 16.77 11.20 -0.85
N ARG A 26 15.51 10.86 -0.60
CA ARG A 26 14.96 10.60 0.74
C ARG A 26 14.60 9.13 0.89
N TRP A 27 14.80 8.58 2.09
CA TRP A 27 14.29 7.27 2.46
C TRP A 27 12.83 7.40 2.87
N VAL A 28 11.95 6.67 2.21
CA VAL A 28 10.52 6.62 2.51
C VAL A 28 10.06 5.18 2.72
N PRO A 29 8.97 4.95 3.47
CA PRO A 29 8.39 3.63 3.62
C PRO A 29 8.06 3.00 2.26
N ALA A 30 8.65 1.84 1.98
CA ALA A 30 8.41 1.14 0.73
C ALA A 30 6.98 0.61 0.69
N ARG A 31 6.37 0.61 -0.51
CA ARG A 31 5.06 -0.04 -0.68
C ARG A 31 5.20 -1.55 -0.56
N PRO A 32 4.38 -2.24 0.26
CA PRO A 32 4.36 -3.69 0.25
C PRO A 32 3.96 -4.21 -1.14
N LEU A 33 4.85 -4.98 -1.77
CA LEU A 33 4.58 -5.59 -3.07
C LEU A 33 3.87 -6.92 -2.87
N GLY A 34 2.63 -7.01 -3.37
CA GLY A 34 1.90 -8.26 -3.45
C GLY A 34 2.42 -9.16 -4.57
N PHE A 35 2.01 -10.43 -4.56
CA PHE A 35 2.37 -11.38 -5.61
C PHE A 35 1.96 -10.85 -7.00
N GLN A 36 2.88 -10.94 -7.96
CA GLN A 36 2.65 -10.46 -9.33
C GLN A 36 1.65 -11.38 -10.03
N GLY A 37 0.50 -10.83 -10.45
CA GLY A 37 -0.50 -11.59 -11.19
C GLY A 37 -1.90 -10.96 -11.16
N LEU A 38 -2.84 -11.60 -11.85
CA LEU A 38 -4.23 -11.14 -11.92
C LEU A 38 -5.00 -11.36 -10.62
N PHE A 39 -4.88 -12.53 -9.97
CA PHE A 39 -5.47 -12.85 -8.66
C PHE A 39 -6.92 -12.32 -8.46
N LEU A 40 -7.79 -12.49 -9.47
CA LEU A 40 -9.12 -11.87 -9.51
C LEU A 40 -9.99 -12.21 -8.29
N ARG A 41 -9.93 -13.45 -7.80
CA ARG A 41 -10.66 -13.87 -6.59
C ARG A 41 -10.26 -13.05 -5.36
N GLN A 42 -8.96 -12.83 -5.16
CA GLN A 42 -8.47 -12.05 -4.03
C GLN A 42 -8.82 -10.58 -4.16
N ARG A 43 -8.72 -10.02 -5.37
CA ARG A 43 -9.11 -8.63 -5.66
C ARG A 43 -10.58 -8.38 -5.33
N LEU A 44 -11.47 -9.24 -5.82
CA LEU A 44 -12.91 -9.13 -5.56
C LEU A 44 -13.21 -9.30 -4.07
N ARG A 45 -12.57 -10.26 -3.39
CA ARG A 45 -12.73 -10.46 -1.95
C ARG A 45 -12.33 -9.23 -1.13
N LEU A 46 -11.18 -8.62 -1.45
CA LEU A 46 -10.69 -7.43 -0.74
C LEU A 46 -11.50 -6.18 -1.08
N ALA A 47 -11.90 -6.00 -2.34
CA ALA A 47 -12.80 -4.92 -2.74
C ALA A 47 -14.15 -5.02 -2.01
N TRP A 48 -14.69 -6.23 -1.89
CA TRP A 48 -15.91 -6.48 -1.12
C TRP A 48 -15.73 -6.22 0.38
N ALA A 49 -14.57 -6.55 0.96
CA ALA A 49 -14.27 -6.25 2.35
C ALA A 49 -14.23 -4.74 2.63
N VAL A 50 -13.68 -3.94 1.70
CA VAL A 50 -13.71 -2.48 1.76
C VAL A 50 -15.15 -1.96 1.59
N PHE A 51 -15.87 -2.46 0.60
CA PHE A 51 -17.26 -2.07 0.33
C PHE A 51 -18.20 -2.35 1.51
N THR A 52 -17.99 -3.45 2.23
CA THR A 52 -18.77 -3.84 3.42
C THR A 52 -18.26 -3.22 4.73
N GLY A 53 -17.27 -2.34 4.67
CA GLY A 53 -16.74 -1.64 5.86
C GLY A 53 -15.90 -2.52 6.80
N ARG A 54 -15.40 -3.66 6.33
CA ARG A 54 -14.54 -4.56 7.13
C ARG A 54 -13.06 -4.20 7.06
N CYS A 55 -12.65 -3.43 6.05
CA CYS A 55 -11.27 -3.01 5.83
C CYS A 55 -11.24 -1.59 5.25
N ASP A 56 -10.16 -0.87 5.52
CA ASP A 56 -9.89 0.42 4.91
C ASP A 56 -8.92 0.29 3.73
N ALA A 57 -9.15 1.06 2.68
CA ALA A 57 -8.24 1.16 1.54
C ALA A 57 -7.25 2.31 1.77
N VAL A 58 -5.95 2.01 1.71
CA VAL A 58 -4.88 3.00 1.86
C VAL A 58 -4.20 3.25 0.52
N HIS A 59 -4.03 4.52 0.17
CA HIS A 59 -3.21 4.91 -0.97
C HIS A 59 -1.76 5.11 -0.51
N TRP A 60 -0.85 4.28 -1.03
CA TRP A 60 0.58 4.40 -0.77
C TRP A 60 1.16 5.47 -1.71
N ASN A 61 1.03 6.74 -1.34
CA ASN A 61 1.58 7.83 -2.14
C ASN A 61 3.06 7.99 -1.83
N THR A 62 3.90 7.42 -2.68
CA THR A 62 5.36 7.52 -2.58
C THR A 62 5.91 8.69 -3.40
N LYS A 63 5.14 9.23 -4.34
CA LYS A 63 5.57 10.44 -5.03
C LYS A 63 5.56 11.62 -4.05
N PRO A 64 6.63 12.44 -4.00
CA PRO A 64 6.53 13.72 -3.32
C PRO A 64 5.34 14.48 -3.92
N ASP A 65 4.47 15.02 -3.08
CA ASP A 65 3.35 15.84 -3.54
C ASP A 65 3.94 17.06 -4.26
N ASP A 66 3.77 17.14 -5.59
CA ASP A 66 4.23 18.27 -6.41
C ASP A 66 3.57 19.60 -5.97
N ARG A 67 2.56 19.56 -5.08
CA ARG A 67 1.93 20.72 -4.46
C ARG A 67 2.75 21.36 -3.33
N GLN A 68 3.87 20.77 -2.88
CA GLN A 68 4.75 21.39 -1.88
C GLN A 68 5.84 22.31 -2.48
N LYS A 69 5.79 22.59 -3.79
CA LYS A 69 6.61 23.63 -4.43
C LYS A 69 5.83 24.95 -4.57
N GLN A 70 5.51 25.60 -3.45
CA GLN A 70 5.17 27.03 -3.42
C GLN A 70 5.80 27.67 -2.19
#